data_AF-A0A9W7BXC9-F1
#
_entry.id   AF-A0A9W7BXC9-F1
#
_cell.length_a   1.000
_cell.length_b   1.000
_cell.length_c   1.000
_cell.angle_alpha   90.00
_cell.angle_beta   90.00
_cell.angle_gamma   90.00
#
_symmetry.space_group_name_H-M   'P 1'
#
loop_
_entity.id
_entity.type
_entity.pdbx_description
1 polymer ?
#
loop_
_entity_poly.entity_id
_entity_poly.type
_entity_poly.pdbx_seq_one_letter_code
_entity_poly.pdbx_strand_id
1 'polypeptide(L)'
;MIDIKVEEEEERRAAKERREEPSVTLEEEVEILKVQIKEMKEVMGGDYGWTRRVNEAREICEGEDAREEVKVLKRKLEEAEKAAREVEELRKELEEKEGTIKLLRTFNNYNLISVAREYCADEQAAVIKYGPITGWDVSEVMSMNCLFCADSDGVGEAGKQFNAHLCRWDVSNVTDMLYMFYGAEQFNCDLSSWNVEKVTDMHHMFREAKKFDKNTIKGWKLEGKNTYGMFGNSVDVELGDGTRKL
;
A
#
# COMPACT_ATOMS: atom_id res chain seq x y z
N MET A 1 25.10 -37.71 -24.58
CA MET A 1 24.79 -36.26 -24.62
C MET A 1 23.31 -35.97 -24.33
N ILE A 2 22.48 -36.99 -24.05
CA ILE A 2 21.06 -36.84 -23.69
C ILE A 2 20.85 -36.95 -22.17
N ASP A 3 21.72 -37.67 -21.46
CA ASP A 3 21.50 -37.98 -20.04
C ASP A 3 21.75 -36.80 -19.07
N ILE A 4 22.61 -35.83 -19.41
CA ILE A 4 22.96 -34.70 -18.53
C ILE A 4 21.81 -33.68 -18.42
N LYS A 5 20.93 -33.59 -19.43
CA LYS A 5 19.83 -32.62 -19.44
C LYS A 5 18.64 -33.04 -18.58
N VAL A 6 18.48 -34.34 -18.33
CA VAL A 6 17.37 -34.87 -17.51
C VAL A 6 17.67 -34.66 -16.03
N GLU A 7 18.92 -34.87 -15.61
CA GLU A 7 19.37 -34.63 -14.22
C GLU A 7 19.22 -33.16 -13.81
N GLU A 8 19.63 -32.20 -14.65
CA GLU A 8 19.47 -30.77 -14.34
C GLU A 8 18.00 -30.31 -14.27
N GLU A 9 17.10 -30.97 -14.99
CA GLU A 9 15.67 -30.62 -15.01
C GLU A 9 14.92 -31.22 -13.81
N GLU A 10 15.32 -32.42 -13.36
CA GLU A 10 14.85 -33.02 -12.11
C GLU A 10 15.34 -32.27 -10.87
N GLU A 11 16.60 -31.82 -10.84
CA GLU A 11 17.11 -30.96 -9.76
C GLU A 11 16.39 -29.61 -9.69
N ARG A 12 16.05 -29.01 -10.84
CA ARG A 12 15.28 -27.76 -10.89
C ARG A 12 13.83 -27.94 -10.44
N ARG A 13 13.20 -29.08 -10.72
CA ARG A 13 11.86 -29.40 -10.20
C ARG A 13 11.90 -29.66 -8.69
N ALA A 14 12.88 -30.43 -8.22
CA ALA A 14 13.09 -30.67 -6.79
C ALA A 14 13.42 -29.38 -6.00
N ALA A 15 14.12 -28.42 -6.61
CA ALA A 15 14.40 -27.11 -6.02
C ALA A 15 13.17 -26.18 -6.00
N LYS A 16 12.21 -26.39 -6.91
CA LYS A 16 10.95 -25.62 -6.97
C LYS A 16 9.92 -26.15 -5.96
N GLU A 17 9.84 -27.47 -5.76
CA GLU A 17 8.99 -28.09 -4.73
C GLU A 17 9.46 -27.79 -3.31
N ARG A 18 10.77 -27.69 -3.05
CA ARG A 18 11.30 -27.27 -1.73
C ARG A 18 11.04 -25.80 -1.37
N ARG A 19 10.55 -24.98 -2.31
CA ARG A 19 10.23 -23.57 -2.08
C ARG A 19 8.77 -23.32 -1.69
N GLU A 20 7.93 -24.36 -1.66
CA GLU A 20 6.51 -24.29 -1.31
C GLU A 20 6.17 -25.08 -0.05
N GLU A 21 7.13 -25.28 0.86
CA GLU A 21 6.78 -25.68 2.22
C GLU A 21 6.14 -24.48 2.94
N PRO A 22 4.91 -24.61 3.46
CA PRO A 22 4.30 -23.53 4.22
C PRO A 22 5.18 -23.26 5.43
N SER A 23 5.72 -22.03 5.48
CA SER A 23 6.40 -21.44 6.62
C SER A 23 5.45 -21.42 7.82
N VAL A 24 5.35 -22.54 8.53
CA VAL A 24 4.68 -22.62 9.83
C VAL A 24 5.43 -21.66 10.73
N THR A 25 4.73 -20.67 11.26
CA THR A 25 5.35 -19.66 12.12
C THR A 25 5.87 -20.33 13.39
N LEU A 26 6.94 -19.80 13.99
CA LEU A 26 7.50 -20.35 15.25
C LEU A 26 6.44 -20.49 16.35
N GLU A 27 5.41 -19.64 16.33
CA GLU A 27 4.27 -19.67 17.24
C GLU A 27 3.38 -20.89 17.00
N GLU A 28 3.13 -21.26 15.75
CA GLU A 28 2.38 -22.46 15.36
C GLU A 28 3.19 -23.73 15.67
N GLU A 29 4.51 -23.74 15.48
CA GLU A 29 5.37 -24.87 15.86
C GLU A 29 5.35 -25.13 17.37
N VAL A 30 5.41 -24.07 18.18
CA VAL A 30 5.31 -24.17 19.65
C VAL A 30 3.97 -24.74 20.07
N GLU A 31 2.88 -24.36 19.40
CA GLU A 31 1.54 -24.82 19.77
C GLU A 31 1.27 -26.26 19.35
N ILE A 32 1.81 -26.67 18.20
CA ILE A 32 1.83 -28.09 17.78
C ILE A 32 2.59 -28.93 18.80
N LEU A 33 3.75 -28.47 19.28
CA LEU A 33 4.55 -29.18 20.28
C LEU A 33 3.82 -29.29 21.63
N LYS A 34 3.12 -28.25 22.09
CA LYS A 34 2.33 -28.31 23.33
C LYS A 34 1.19 -29.32 23.25
N VAL A 35 0.51 -29.40 22.11
CA VAL A 35 -0.57 -30.38 21.86
C VAL A 35 -0.01 -31.81 21.84
N GLN A 36 1.09 -32.05 21.11
CA GLN A 36 1.74 -33.35 21.08
C GLN A 36 2.23 -33.81 22.46
N ILE A 37 2.76 -32.89 23.28
CA ILE A 37 3.15 -33.17 24.67
C ILE A 37 1.94 -33.57 25.52
N LYS A 38 0.80 -32.91 25.33
CA LYS A 38 -0.44 -33.22 26.06
C LYS A 38 -0.99 -34.60 25.68
N GLU A 39 -1.04 -34.92 24.39
CA GLU A 39 -1.50 -36.23 23.90
C GLU A 39 -0.60 -37.36 24.37
N MET A 40 0.73 -37.16 24.36
CA MET A 40 1.68 -38.12 24.92
C MET A 40 1.48 -38.36 26.42
N LYS A 41 1.09 -37.34 27.20
CA LYS A 41 0.79 -37.49 28.63
C LYS A 41 -0.47 -38.33 28.88
N GLU A 42 -1.46 -38.22 28.00
CA GLU A 42 -2.72 -38.98 28.09
C GLU A 42 -2.53 -40.45 27.72
N VAL A 43 -1.76 -40.74 26.65
CA VAL A 43 -1.44 -42.12 26.22
C VAL A 43 -0.60 -42.88 27.25
N MET A 44 0.21 -42.18 28.05
CA MET A 44 1.19 -42.80 28.96
C MET A 44 0.76 -42.90 30.44
N GLY A 45 -0.54 -42.79 30.74
CA GLY A 45 -1.08 -43.11 32.07
C GLY A 45 -0.93 -42.01 33.12
N GLY A 46 -0.87 -40.75 32.70
CA GLY A 46 -0.86 -39.59 33.59
C GLY A 46 0.53 -39.16 34.08
N ASP A 47 0.54 -38.06 34.84
CA ASP A 47 1.72 -37.25 35.15
C ASP A 47 2.84 -38.03 35.87
N TYR A 48 2.49 -39.07 36.65
CA TYR A 48 3.45 -39.91 37.37
C TYR A 48 4.28 -40.83 36.46
N GLY A 49 3.71 -41.35 35.37
CA GLY A 49 4.40 -42.21 34.40
C GLY A 49 5.34 -41.43 33.49
N TRP A 50 4.88 -40.26 33.05
CA TRP A 50 5.69 -39.30 32.29
C TRP A 50 6.87 -38.80 33.13
N THR A 51 6.62 -38.40 34.38
CA THR A 51 7.67 -37.93 35.31
C THR A 51 8.71 -39.02 35.59
N ARG A 52 8.30 -40.28 35.78
CA ARG A 52 9.23 -41.40 36.01
C ARG A 52 10.13 -41.66 34.80
N ARG A 53 9.57 -41.70 33.58
CA ARG A 53 10.34 -41.96 32.36
C ARG A 53 11.18 -40.76 31.92
N VAL A 54 10.73 -39.54 32.20
CA VAL A 54 11.56 -38.33 32.09
C VAL A 54 12.72 -38.40 33.07
N ASN A 55 12.52 -38.89 34.30
CA ASN A 55 13.61 -39.07 35.27
C ASN A 55 14.56 -40.24 34.90
N GLU A 56 14.05 -41.35 34.35
CA GLU A 56 14.88 -42.45 33.82
C GLU A 56 15.66 -42.00 32.56
N ALA A 57 15.04 -41.22 31.66
CA ALA A 57 15.73 -40.59 30.53
C ALA A 57 16.74 -39.53 31.02
N ARG A 58 16.45 -38.82 32.11
CA ARG A 58 17.36 -37.89 32.77
C ARG A 58 18.58 -38.60 33.36
N GLU A 59 18.40 -39.78 33.96
CA GLU A 59 19.50 -40.65 34.44
C GLU A 59 20.35 -41.20 33.27
N ILE A 60 19.74 -41.54 32.13
CA ILE A 60 20.47 -41.96 30.92
C ILE A 60 21.23 -40.78 30.29
N CYS A 61 20.68 -39.57 30.38
CA CYS A 61 21.32 -38.32 29.99
C CYS A 61 22.32 -37.77 31.03
N GLU A 62 22.70 -38.53 32.07
CA GLU A 62 23.77 -38.12 33.00
C GLU A 62 25.19 -38.35 32.48
N GLY A 63 25.36 -38.72 31.20
CA GLY A 63 26.65 -38.57 30.51
C GLY A 63 27.05 -37.10 30.44
N GLU A 64 28.34 -36.80 30.69
CA GLU A 64 28.87 -35.42 30.62
C GLU A 64 28.49 -34.72 29.30
N ASP A 65 28.38 -35.46 28.20
CA ASP A 65 27.96 -34.98 26.87
C ASP A 65 26.56 -34.33 26.87
N ALA A 66 25.55 -34.99 27.45
CA ALA A 66 24.18 -34.48 27.45
C ALA A 66 24.02 -33.26 28.37
N ARG A 67 24.84 -33.11 29.42
CA ARG A 67 24.86 -31.89 30.25
C ARG A 67 25.42 -30.70 29.48
N GLU A 68 26.43 -30.90 28.65
CA GLU A 68 27.01 -29.81 27.85
C GLU A 68 26.11 -29.42 26.67
N GLU A 69 25.44 -30.38 26.04
CA GLU A 69 24.40 -30.08 25.05
C GLU A 69 23.26 -29.24 25.64
N VAL A 70 22.80 -29.55 26.86
CA VAL A 70 21.78 -28.76 27.57
C VAL A 70 22.29 -27.34 27.87
N LYS A 71 23.56 -27.15 28.24
CA LYS A 71 24.13 -25.80 28.44
C LYS A 71 24.17 -25.01 27.13
N VAL A 72 24.53 -25.66 26.02
CA VAL A 72 24.54 -25.03 24.69
C VAL A 72 23.13 -24.63 24.28
N LEU A 73 22.13 -25.50 24.48
CA LEU A 73 20.73 -25.20 24.17
C LEU A 73 20.17 -24.06 25.02
N LYS A 74 20.50 -23.99 26.32
CA LYS A 74 20.12 -22.86 27.18
C LYS A 74 20.69 -21.54 26.70
N ARG A 75 21.96 -21.51 26.31
CA ARG A 75 22.59 -20.31 25.75
C ARG A 75 21.90 -19.88 24.45
N LYS A 76 21.61 -20.84 23.56
CA LYS A 76 20.87 -20.56 22.32
C LYS A 76 19.46 -20.05 22.58
N LEU A 77 18.78 -20.55 23.61
CA LEU A 77 17.46 -20.07 24.02
C LEU A 77 17.54 -18.63 24.55
N GLU A 78 18.50 -18.32 25.42
CA GLU A 78 18.72 -16.96 25.93
C GLU A 78 19.06 -15.96 24.80
N GLU A 79 19.87 -16.39 23.83
CA GLU A 79 20.17 -15.61 22.62
C GLU A 79 18.93 -15.38 21.76
N ALA A 80 18.10 -16.41 21.56
CA ALA A 80 16.85 -16.31 20.81
C ALA A 80 15.82 -15.41 21.50
N GLU A 81 15.69 -15.51 22.83
CA GLU A 81 14.81 -14.63 23.63
C GLU A 81 15.28 -13.17 23.61
N LYS A 82 16.59 -12.93 23.54
CA LYS A 82 17.12 -11.58 23.35
C LYS A 82 16.79 -11.05 21.96
N ALA A 83 17.03 -11.83 20.90
CA ALA A 83 16.69 -11.43 19.53
C ALA A 83 15.19 -11.17 19.36
N ALA A 84 14.32 -11.98 19.98
CA ALA A 84 12.87 -11.77 19.95
C ALA A 84 12.46 -10.43 20.58
N ARG A 85 13.11 -10.02 21.68
CA ARG A 85 12.87 -8.70 22.30
C ARG A 85 13.29 -7.54 21.40
N GLU A 86 14.44 -7.66 20.73
CA GLU A 86 14.91 -6.64 19.77
C GLU A 86 13.96 -6.52 18.57
N VAL A 87 13.44 -7.64 18.06
CA VAL A 87 12.44 -7.63 16.98
C VAL A 87 11.14 -6.95 17.42
N GLU A 88 10.67 -7.20 18.64
CA GLU A 88 9.47 -6.58 19.18
C GLU A 88 9.63 -5.05 19.36
N GLU A 89 10.81 -4.59 19.75
CA GLU A 89 11.12 -3.15 19.84
C GLU A 89 11.10 -2.47 18.46
N LEU A 90 11.75 -3.08 17.47
CA LEU A 90 11.75 -2.57 16.09
C LEU A 90 10.36 -2.53 15.47
N ARG A 91 9.48 -3.49 15.80
CA ARG A 91 8.07 -3.49 15.35
C ARG A 91 7.30 -2.29 15.87
N LYS A 92 7.48 -1.93 17.15
CA LYS A 92 6.84 -0.75 17.75
C LYS A 92 7.34 0.55 17.11
N GLU A 93 8.64 0.66 16.87
CA GLU A 93 9.19 1.82 16.16
C GLU A 93 8.65 1.93 14.74
N LEU A 94 8.48 0.80 14.05
CA LEU A 94 7.90 0.78 12.71
C LEU A 94 6.45 1.27 12.74
N GLU A 95 5.64 0.80 13.68
CA GLU A 95 4.23 1.21 13.85
C GLU A 95 4.11 2.73 14.11
N GLU A 96 4.98 3.29 14.94
CA GLU A 96 5.03 4.75 15.19
C GLU A 96 5.42 5.54 13.92
N LYS A 97 6.43 5.05 13.19
CA LYS A 97 6.87 5.66 11.92
C LYS A 97 5.77 5.57 10.86
N GLU A 98 5.06 4.46 10.77
CA GLU A 98 3.91 4.29 9.87
C GLU A 98 2.78 5.26 10.20
N GLY A 99 2.47 5.45 11.50
CA GLY A 99 1.50 6.44 11.96
C GLY A 99 1.90 7.87 11.55
N THR A 100 3.17 8.22 11.71
CA THR A 100 3.70 9.53 11.29
C THR A 100 3.65 9.72 9.78
N ILE A 101 4.05 8.71 9.00
CA ILE A 101 4.01 8.74 7.53
C ILE A 101 2.58 8.90 7.04
N LYS A 102 1.61 8.22 7.67
CA LYS A 102 0.20 8.35 7.34
C LYS A 102 -0.26 9.80 7.51
N LEU A 103 0.05 10.43 8.65
CA LEU A 103 -0.35 11.81 8.92
C LEU A 103 0.26 12.81 7.91
N LEU A 104 1.50 12.59 7.47
CA LEU A 104 2.15 13.44 6.46
C LEU A 104 1.55 13.29 5.05
N ARG A 105 0.80 12.23 4.80
CA ARG A 105 0.20 11.89 3.49
C ARG A 105 -1.29 12.13 3.41
N THR A 106 -1.95 12.43 4.51
CA THR A 106 -3.39 12.73 4.53
C THR A 106 -3.61 14.23 4.40
N PHE A 107 -4.40 14.60 3.40
CA PHE A 107 -4.69 15.98 3.06
C PHE A 107 -6.18 16.25 3.10
N ASN A 108 -6.52 17.49 3.43
CA ASN A 108 -7.87 18.01 3.47
C ASN A 108 -7.91 19.39 2.77
N ASN A 109 -9.07 20.03 2.77
CA ASN A 109 -9.24 21.32 2.08
C ASN A 109 -8.32 22.45 2.60
N TYR A 110 -7.77 22.33 3.81
CA TYR A 110 -6.92 23.37 4.39
C TYR A 110 -5.47 23.31 3.88
N ASN A 111 -4.94 22.11 3.65
CA ASN A 111 -3.50 21.91 3.38
C ASN A 111 -3.20 21.43 1.95
N LEU A 112 -4.16 20.85 1.23
CA LEU A 112 -3.90 20.24 -0.07
C LEU A 112 -3.33 21.24 -1.09
N ILE A 113 -3.88 22.46 -1.15
CA ILE A 113 -3.41 23.50 -2.09
C ILE A 113 -1.97 23.94 -1.82
N SER A 114 -1.57 24.07 -0.56
CA SER A 114 -0.18 24.43 -0.22
C SER A 114 0.79 23.31 -0.58
N VAL A 115 0.38 22.07 -0.37
CA VAL A 115 1.21 20.89 -0.68
C VAL A 115 1.34 20.71 -2.19
N ALA A 116 0.26 20.93 -2.96
CA ALA A 116 0.31 20.95 -4.42
C ALA A 116 1.21 22.07 -4.96
N ARG A 117 1.18 23.27 -4.36
CA ARG A 117 2.10 24.37 -4.68
C ARG A 117 3.56 23.99 -4.41
N GLU A 118 3.86 23.39 -3.26
CA GLU A 118 5.20 22.89 -2.94
C GLU A 118 5.65 21.84 -3.96
N TYR A 119 4.78 20.89 -4.32
CA TYR A 119 5.07 19.86 -5.31
C TYR A 119 5.36 20.42 -6.70
N CYS A 120 4.55 21.36 -7.18
CA CYS A 120 4.76 21.99 -8.48
C CYS A 120 6.00 22.88 -8.51
N ALA A 121 6.40 23.47 -7.37
CA ALA A 121 7.61 24.26 -7.27
C ALA A 121 8.88 23.40 -7.22
N ASP A 122 8.86 22.30 -6.46
CA ASP A 122 9.96 21.34 -6.33
C ASP A 122 9.41 19.94 -6.00
N GLU A 123 9.26 19.12 -7.04
CA GLU A 123 8.78 17.75 -6.92
C GLU A 123 9.69 16.91 -6.00
N GLN A 124 11.01 17.06 -6.08
CA GLN A 124 11.94 16.23 -5.31
C GLN A 124 11.82 16.52 -3.82
N ALA A 125 11.79 17.80 -3.45
CA ALA A 125 11.60 18.21 -2.06
C ALA A 125 10.23 17.75 -1.52
N ALA A 126 9.18 17.91 -2.32
CA ALA A 126 7.84 17.47 -1.92
C ALA A 126 7.74 15.94 -1.76
N VAL A 127 8.38 15.16 -2.64
CA VAL A 127 8.41 13.69 -2.52
C VAL A 127 9.17 13.24 -1.27
N ILE A 128 10.26 13.91 -0.90
CA ILE A 128 10.99 13.62 0.34
C ILE A 128 10.10 13.88 1.57
N LYS A 129 9.33 14.97 1.54
CA LYS A 129 8.54 15.43 2.69
C LYS A 129 7.19 14.73 2.84
N TYR A 130 6.48 14.55 1.74
CA TYR A 130 5.10 14.07 1.68
C TYR A 130 4.99 12.70 1.01
N GLY A 131 6.07 12.16 0.43
CA GLY A 131 6.00 10.98 -0.42
C GLY A 131 5.46 11.27 -1.82
N PRO A 132 5.42 10.25 -2.69
CA PRO A 132 4.96 10.40 -4.06
C PRO A 132 3.48 10.83 -4.10
N ILE A 133 3.16 11.75 -5.01
CA ILE A 133 1.80 12.30 -5.19
C ILE A 133 0.74 11.22 -5.43
N THR A 134 1.12 10.09 -6.04
CA THR A 134 0.25 8.92 -6.24
C THR A 134 -0.24 8.27 -4.95
N GLY A 135 0.46 8.50 -3.83
CA GLY A 135 0.16 7.94 -2.51
C GLY A 135 -0.40 8.95 -1.52
N TRP A 136 -0.76 10.16 -1.99
CA TRP A 136 -1.45 11.14 -1.18
C TRP A 136 -2.89 10.70 -0.93
N ASP A 137 -3.28 10.69 0.33
CA ASP A 137 -4.64 10.42 0.79
C ASP A 137 -5.45 11.71 0.76
N VAL A 138 -6.32 11.81 -0.23
CA VAL A 138 -7.22 12.96 -0.45
C VAL A 138 -8.68 12.59 -0.13
N SER A 139 -8.92 11.48 0.58
CA SER A 139 -10.26 10.97 0.84
C SER A 139 -11.13 11.90 1.69
N GLU A 140 -10.52 12.81 2.45
CA GLU A 140 -11.22 13.84 3.24
C GLU A 140 -11.46 15.16 2.49
N VAL A 141 -10.97 15.27 1.24
CA VAL A 141 -11.05 16.49 0.45
C VAL A 141 -12.43 16.64 -0.19
N MET A 142 -13.02 17.81 -0.05
CA MET A 142 -14.31 18.17 -0.66
C MET A 142 -14.18 19.19 -1.79
N SER A 143 -13.10 19.99 -1.82
CA SER A 143 -12.85 20.96 -2.89
C SER A 143 -11.41 20.83 -3.39
N MET A 144 -11.27 20.70 -4.71
CA MET A 144 -10.03 20.70 -5.46
C MET A 144 -9.97 21.91 -6.41
N ASN A 145 -10.66 22.99 -6.04
CA ASN A 145 -10.71 24.22 -6.81
C ASN A 145 -9.30 24.76 -7.10
N CYS A 146 -9.02 24.99 -8.39
CA CYS A 146 -7.75 25.52 -8.89
C CYS A 146 -6.50 24.76 -8.40
N LEU A 147 -6.61 23.48 -7.99
CA LEU A 147 -5.53 22.77 -7.29
C LEU A 147 -4.20 22.75 -8.06
N PHE A 148 -4.27 22.54 -9.37
CA PHE A 148 -3.13 22.51 -10.28
C PHE A 148 -3.29 23.52 -11.42
N CYS A 149 -4.08 24.58 -11.21
CA CYS A 149 -4.31 25.57 -12.25
C CYS A 149 -3.04 26.42 -12.48
N ALA A 150 -2.79 26.77 -13.74
CA ALA A 150 -1.70 27.63 -14.16
C ALA A 150 -2.00 29.14 -13.98
N ASP A 151 -2.77 29.46 -12.93
CA ASP A 151 -3.16 30.81 -12.54
C ASP A 151 -2.63 31.12 -11.13
N SER A 152 -2.64 32.39 -10.70
CA SER A 152 -2.14 32.83 -9.41
C SER A 152 -2.89 32.24 -8.21
N ASP A 153 -4.16 31.86 -8.41
CA ASP A 153 -4.96 31.22 -7.37
C ASP A 153 -4.57 29.74 -7.15
N GLY A 154 -3.93 29.10 -8.12
CA GLY A 154 -3.42 27.72 -8.03
C GLY A 154 -1.91 27.67 -7.85
N VAL A 155 -1.21 27.08 -8.83
CA VAL A 155 0.24 26.82 -8.78
C VAL A 155 1.03 27.70 -9.76
N GLY A 156 0.38 28.66 -10.41
CA GLY A 156 1.03 29.63 -11.32
C GLY A 156 1.74 28.97 -12.51
N GLU A 157 2.86 29.53 -12.95
CA GLU A 157 3.57 29.06 -14.15
C GLU A 157 3.97 27.58 -14.10
N ALA A 158 4.25 27.05 -12.90
CA ALA A 158 4.57 25.64 -12.69
C ALA A 158 3.40 24.71 -13.09
N GLY A 159 2.16 25.20 -12.99
CA GLY A 159 0.96 24.47 -13.41
C GLY A 159 0.96 24.12 -14.88
N LYS A 160 1.54 24.96 -15.76
CA LYS A 160 1.60 24.65 -17.19
C LYS A 160 2.37 23.37 -17.48
N GLN A 161 3.39 23.07 -16.66
CA GLN A 161 4.23 21.88 -16.77
C GLN A 161 3.73 20.72 -15.91
N PHE A 162 2.69 20.92 -15.10
CA PHE A 162 2.18 19.88 -14.23
C PHE A 162 1.71 18.66 -15.04
N ASN A 163 2.29 17.50 -14.72
CA ASN A 163 1.88 16.24 -15.28
C ASN A 163 2.25 15.11 -14.31
N ALA A 164 1.25 14.58 -13.59
CA ALA A 164 1.45 13.50 -12.63
C ALA A 164 0.33 12.46 -12.74
N HIS A 165 0.63 11.24 -12.32
CA HIS A 165 -0.36 10.17 -12.25
C HIS A 165 -1.25 10.32 -11.02
N LEU A 166 -2.52 10.65 -11.21
CA LEU A 166 -3.51 10.87 -10.13
C LEU A 166 -4.59 9.79 -10.06
N CYS A 167 -4.49 8.74 -10.87
CA CYS A 167 -5.51 7.70 -11.02
C CYS A 167 -5.86 6.93 -9.72
N ARG A 168 -4.99 6.99 -8.70
CA ARG A 168 -5.18 6.33 -7.40
C ARG A 168 -5.86 7.20 -6.35
N TRP A 169 -6.09 8.47 -6.64
CA TRP A 169 -6.76 9.36 -5.70
C TRP A 169 -8.22 8.96 -5.52
N ASP A 170 -8.65 8.82 -4.27
CA ASP A 170 -10.06 8.68 -3.93
C ASP A 170 -10.70 10.07 -3.88
N VAL A 171 -11.37 10.44 -4.96
CA VAL A 171 -12.09 11.72 -5.10
C VAL A 171 -13.59 11.60 -4.80
N SER A 172 -14.04 10.48 -4.23
CA SER A 172 -15.48 10.19 -4.05
C SER A 172 -16.21 11.13 -3.09
N ASN A 173 -15.47 11.92 -2.29
CA ASN A 173 -16.00 12.97 -1.43
C ASN A 173 -15.91 14.38 -2.01
N VAL A 174 -15.24 14.55 -3.15
CA VAL A 174 -15.08 15.87 -3.78
C VAL A 174 -16.40 16.33 -4.39
N THR A 175 -16.76 17.58 -4.09
CA THR A 175 -17.94 18.27 -4.63
C THR A 175 -17.58 19.38 -5.61
N ASP A 176 -16.36 19.93 -5.52
CA ASP A 176 -15.92 21.07 -6.33
C ASP A 176 -14.56 20.79 -6.99
N MET A 177 -14.51 20.85 -8.32
CA MET A 177 -13.31 20.69 -9.15
C MET A 177 -13.11 21.87 -10.12
N LEU A 178 -13.70 23.02 -9.81
CA LEU A 178 -13.62 24.25 -10.61
C LEU A 178 -12.15 24.62 -10.90
N TYR A 179 -11.82 24.85 -12.17
CA TYR A 179 -10.46 25.17 -12.64
C TYR A 179 -9.33 24.19 -12.26
N MET A 180 -9.58 22.99 -11.72
CA MET A 180 -8.55 22.13 -11.12
C MET A 180 -7.27 21.97 -11.97
N PHE A 181 -7.40 21.84 -13.30
CA PHE A 181 -6.29 21.73 -14.26
C PHE A 181 -6.32 22.84 -15.32
N TYR A 182 -6.91 23.99 -15.01
CA TYR A 182 -6.97 25.11 -15.92
C TYR A 182 -5.57 25.56 -16.34
N GLY A 183 -5.27 25.57 -17.64
CA GLY A 183 -3.95 25.92 -18.16
C GLY A 183 -2.84 24.92 -17.88
N ALA A 184 -3.14 23.73 -17.36
CA ALA A 184 -2.14 22.68 -17.18
C ALA A 184 -1.79 22.03 -18.53
N GLU A 185 -1.01 22.74 -19.34
CA GLU A 185 -0.80 22.43 -20.76
C GLU A 185 -0.25 21.03 -21.01
N GLN A 186 0.59 20.52 -20.10
CA GLN A 186 1.22 19.21 -20.21
C GLN A 186 0.42 18.06 -19.58
N PHE A 187 -0.66 18.36 -18.85
CA PHE A 187 -1.38 17.36 -18.06
C PHE A 187 -2.11 16.37 -18.97
N ASN A 188 -1.80 15.08 -18.80
CA ASN A 188 -2.57 13.99 -19.37
C ASN A 188 -2.41 12.73 -18.50
N CYS A 189 -3.48 12.31 -17.83
CA CYS A 189 -3.49 11.12 -17.00
C CYS A 189 -4.82 10.40 -17.19
N ASP A 190 -4.82 9.07 -17.17
CA ASP A 190 -6.06 8.30 -17.08
C ASP A 190 -6.75 8.57 -15.73
N LEU A 191 -7.95 9.15 -15.77
CA LEU A 191 -8.79 9.49 -14.64
C LEU A 191 -10.12 8.69 -14.66
N SER A 192 -10.23 7.64 -15.48
CA SER A 192 -11.47 6.88 -15.64
C SER A 192 -11.91 6.18 -14.35
N SER A 193 -10.98 5.97 -13.42
CA SER A 193 -11.22 5.39 -12.08
C SER A 193 -11.86 6.37 -11.09
N TRP A 194 -11.83 7.67 -11.37
CA TRP A 194 -12.36 8.67 -10.44
C TRP A 194 -13.88 8.58 -10.32
N ASN A 195 -14.36 8.42 -9.08
CA ASN A 195 -15.78 8.54 -8.79
C ASN A 195 -16.17 10.02 -8.63
N VAL A 196 -16.70 10.61 -9.70
CA VAL A 196 -17.11 12.01 -9.74
C VAL A 196 -18.60 12.22 -9.44
N GLU A 197 -19.32 11.23 -8.89
CA GLU A 197 -20.78 11.33 -8.70
C GLU A 197 -21.20 12.51 -7.82
N LYS A 198 -20.44 12.83 -6.77
CA LYS A 198 -20.71 13.96 -5.87
C LYS A 198 -20.29 15.34 -6.40
N VAL A 199 -19.46 15.38 -7.45
CA VAL A 199 -18.97 16.65 -8.00
C VAL A 199 -20.13 17.43 -8.64
N THR A 200 -20.31 18.67 -8.23
CA THR A 200 -21.34 19.56 -8.78
C THR A 200 -20.75 20.60 -9.74
N ASP A 201 -19.49 20.98 -9.56
CA ASP A 201 -18.82 22.00 -10.37
C ASP A 201 -17.49 21.50 -10.97
N MET A 202 -17.38 21.62 -12.30
CA MET A 202 -16.23 21.29 -13.13
C MET A 202 -15.94 22.42 -14.14
N HIS A 203 -16.41 23.64 -13.85
CA HIS A 203 -16.25 24.81 -14.70
C HIS A 203 -14.79 25.01 -15.07
N HIS A 204 -14.52 25.09 -16.38
CA HIS A 204 -13.17 25.30 -16.93
C HIS A 204 -12.08 24.34 -16.43
N MET A 205 -12.44 23.17 -15.88
CA MET A 205 -11.50 22.24 -15.23
C MET A 205 -10.29 21.87 -16.11
N PHE A 206 -10.49 21.68 -17.42
CA PHE A 206 -9.44 21.33 -18.38
C PHE A 206 -9.26 22.39 -19.49
N ARG A 207 -9.77 23.61 -19.28
CA ARG A 207 -9.63 24.67 -20.27
C ARG A 207 -8.15 25.04 -20.38
N GLU A 208 -7.66 25.16 -21.60
CA GLU A 208 -6.22 25.34 -21.92
C GLU A 208 -5.30 24.15 -21.53
N ALA A 209 -5.82 23.00 -21.10
CA ALA A 209 -5.02 21.78 -20.90
C ALA A 209 -4.72 21.09 -22.24
N LYS A 210 -3.76 21.64 -22.99
CA LYS A 210 -3.50 21.33 -24.41
C LYS A 210 -3.24 19.85 -24.71
N LYS A 211 -2.60 19.10 -23.79
CA LYS A 211 -2.31 17.67 -23.96
C LYS A 211 -3.38 16.72 -23.42
N PHE A 212 -4.43 17.24 -22.80
CA PHE A 212 -5.45 16.43 -22.17
C PHE A 212 -6.27 15.66 -23.21
N ASP A 213 -6.32 14.33 -23.09
CA ASP A 213 -7.16 13.47 -23.93
C ASP A 213 -8.50 13.17 -23.22
N LYS A 214 -9.64 13.56 -23.83
CA LYS A 214 -10.99 13.32 -23.28
C LYS A 214 -11.29 11.83 -23.05
N ASN A 215 -10.60 10.90 -23.71
CA ASN A 215 -10.78 9.46 -23.46
C ASN A 215 -10.33 9.04 -22.05
N THR A 216 -9.47 9.83 -21.41
CA THR A 216 -8.98 9.58 -20.05
C THR A 216 -10.04 9.78 -18.96
N ILE A 217 -11.19 10.39 -19.29
CA ILE A 217 -12.33 10.54 -18.37
C ILE A 217 -13.53 9.70 -18.79
N LYS A 218 -13.30 8.66 -19.61
CA LYS A 218 -14.37 7.78 -20.07
C LYS A 218 -15.09 7.16 -18.87
N GLY A 219 -16.42 7.24 -18.89
CA GLY A 219 -17.29 6.70 -17.83
C GLY A 219 -17.72 7.73 -16.79
N TRP A 220 -17.16 8.95 -16.82
CA TRP A 220 -17.67 10.05 -16.00
C TRP A 220 -19.10 10.40 -16.41
N LYS A 221 -20.02 10.38 -15.44
CA LYS A 221 -21.41 10.85 -15.64
C LYS A 221 -21.45 12.36 -15.45
N LEU A 222 -21.59 13.13 -16.53
CA LEU A 222 -21.54 14.59 -16.49
C LEU A 222 -22.91 15.28 -16.42
N GLU A 223 -24.00 14.53 -16.56
CA GLU A 223 -25.36 15.06 -16.52
C GLU A 223 -25.64 15.76 -15.17
N GLY A 224 -26.21 16.97 -15.22
CA GLY A 224 -26.54 17.77 -14.05
C GLY A 224 -25.36 18.47 -13.36
N LYS A 225 -24.14 18.38 -13.90
CA LYS A 225 -22.94 19.06 -13.38
C LYS A 225 -22.67 20.36 -14.14
N ASN A 226 -22.05 21.35 -13.48
CA ASN A 226 -21.58 22.55 -14.17
C ASN A 226 -20.27 22.25 -14.92
N THR A 227 -20.37 21.96 -16.22
CA THR A 227 -19.21 21.70 -17.10
C THR A 227 -18.91 22.87 -18.04
N TYR A 228 -19.43 24.07 -17.75
CA TYR A 228 -19.29 25.19 -18.68
C TYR A 228 -17.83 25.49 -18.99
N GLY A 229 -17.52 25.53 -20.29
CA GLY A 229 -16.20 25.80 -20.83
C GLY A 229 -15.10 24.84 -20.36
N MET A 230 -15.44 23.64 -19.86
CA MET A 230 -14.49 22.63 -19.37
C MET A 230 -13.37 22.33 -20.36
N PHE A 231 -13.62 22.40 -21.68
CA PHE A 231 -12.64 22.16 -22.75
C PHE A 231 -12.40 23.35 -23.69
N GLY A 232 -12.76 24.58 -23.29
CA GLY A 232 -12.39 25.80 -24.01
C GLY A 232 -13.31 26.28 -25.15
N ASN A 233 -14.35 25.53 -25.56
CA ASN A 233 -15.36 26.00 -26.51
C ASN A 233 -16.79 25.73 -26.04
N SER A 234 -17.70 26.68 -26.28
CA SER A 234 -19.09 26.63 -25.84
C SER A 234 -19.92 25.66 -26.69
N VAL A 235 -20.09 24.44 -26.18
CA VAL A 235 -21.20 23.46 -26.30
C VAL A 235 -20.55 22.09 -26.17
N ASP A 236 -20.25 21.67 -24.94
CA ASP A 236 -19.82 20.30 -24.66
C ASP A 236 -20.93 19.62 -23.84
N VAL A 237 -21.93 19.10 -24.54
CA VAL A 237 -22.72 17.95 -24.06
C VAL A 237 -22.51 16.86 -25.10
N GLU A 238 -21.80 15.80 -24.70
CA GLU A 238 -22.05 14.39 -25.03
C GLU A 238 -20.77 13.57 -24.79
N LEU A 239 -20.60 13.11 -23.55
CA LEU A 239 -19.92 11.84 -23.27
C LEU A 239 -20.93 10.98 -22.49
N GLY A 240 -21.93 10.45 -23.20
CA GLY A 240 -22.96 9.58 -22.63
C GLY A 240 -24.12 9.36 -23.62
N ASP A 241 -24.15 8.15 -24.18
CA ASP A 241 -25.15 7.53 -25.07
C ASP A 241 -26.00 8.40 -26.02
N GLY A 242 -25.66 8.37 -27.31
CA GLY A 242 -26.42 9.03 -28.39
C GLY A 242 -27.87 8.54 -28.55
N THR A 243 -28.76 8.89 -27.63
CA THR A 243 -30.21 8.80 -27.77
C THR A 243 -30.86 10.15 -27.56
N ARG A 244 -30.77 10.98 -28.61
CA ARG A 244 -31.64 12.14 -28.77
C ARG A 244 -33.07 11.64 -28.98
N LYS A 245 -33.92 11.65 -27.95
CA LYS A 245 -35.37 11.58 -28.16
C LYS A 245 -35.87 12.98 -28.50
N LEU A 246 -36.51 13.05 -29.67
CA LEU A 246 -37.20 14.19 -30.27
C LEU A 246 -38.23 14.80 -29.32
#